data_AF-A0AAV0YBS2-F1
#
_entry.id   AF-A0AAV0YBS2-F1
#
_cell.length_a   1.000
_cell.length_b   1.000
_cell.length_c   1.000
_cell.angle_alpha   90.00
_cell.angle_beta   90.00
_cell.angle_gamma   90.00
#
_symmetry.space_group_name_H-M   'P 1'
#
loop_
_entity.id
_entity.type
_entity.pdbx_description
1 polymer ?
#
loop_
_entity_poly.entity_id
_entity_poly.type
_entity_poly.pdbx_seq_one_letter_code
_entity_poly.pdbx_strand_id
1 'polypeptide(L)'
;MTGLEGLGARCAKYYEAGARFAKWRVVLKIGANEPSEHSIHENTYGLARYAVTCQENGFVPIIEPEILVDDSHDILKCAAITERVLAAAYKALSDHHVILEGTLLKPNMVTPGSDAPKSEEEANVNLNATIQNTTTTTTPSSSMQHNRSSVDSFAFAQVTVSLLLLRANSVVA
;
A
#
# COMPACT_ATOMS: atom_id res chain seq x y z
N MET A 1 11.52 -3.92 -13.17
CA MET A 1 10.79 -2.69 -12.76
C MET A 1 11.28 -1.52 -13.60
N THR A 2 10.40 -0.90 -14.38
CA THR A 2 10.71 0.20 -15.33
C THR A 2 10.26 1.54 -14.74
N GLY A 3 10.95 2.64 -15.06
CA GLY A 3 10.47 4.00 -14.77
C GLY A 3 11.09 4.72 -13.54
N LEU A 4 12.00 4.07 -12.82
CA LEU A 4 12.80 4.77 -11.78
C LEU A 4 13.90 5.64 -12.40
N GLU A 5 14.35 5.29 -13.60
CA GLU A 5 15.28 6.12 -14.36
C GLU A 5 14.66 7.48 -14.66
N GLY A 6 15.39 8.55 -14.35
CA GLY A 6 14.92 9.93 -14.53
C GLY A 6 13.77 10.33 -13.60
N LEU A 7 13.39 9.52 -12.61
CA LEU A 7 12.28 9.82 -11.70
C LEU A 7 12.48 11.16 -10.98
N GLY A 8 13.68 11.46 -10.45
CA GLY A 8 13.95 12.74 -9.78
C GLY A 8 13.73 13.95 -10.69
N ALA A 9 14.18 13.89 -11.95
CA ALA A 9 13.94 14.96 -12.92
C ALA A 9 12.44 15.14 -13.24
N ARG A 10 11.68 14.04 -13.31
CA ARG A 10 10.22 14.10 -13.46
C ARG A 10 9.56 14.69 -12.22
N CYS A 11 9.98 14.29 -11.02
CA CYS A 11 9.49 14.84 -9.75
C CYS A 11 9.72 16.34 -9.69
N ALA A 12 10.94 16.84 -9.96
CA ALA A 12 11.23 18.27 -9.98
C ALA A 12 10.29 19.05 -10.91
N LYS A 13 10.11 18.56 -12.16
CA LYS A 13 9.18 19.16 -13.13
C LYS A 13 7.74 19.18 -12.62
N TYR A 14 7.27 18.10 -11.99
CA TYR A 14 5.92 18.04 -11.45
C TYR A 14 5.75 18.89 -10.19
N TYR A 15 6.81 19.08 -9.40
CA TYR A 15 6.80 19.96 -8.23
C TYR A 15 6.55 21.41 -8.66
N GLU A 16 7.26 21.86 -9.69
CA GLU A 16 7.10 23.18 -10.32
C GLU A 16 5.67 23.36 -10.87
N ALA A 17 5.09 22.28 -11.41
CA ALA A 17 3.70 22.26 -11.88
C ALA A 17 2.65 22.22 -10.75
N GLY A 18 3.06 22.15 -9.47
CA GLY A 18 2.18 22.22 -8.31
C GLY A 18 1.82 20.87 -7.67
N ALA A 19 2.33 19.74 -8.18
CA ALA A 19 2.10 18.44 -7.56
C ALA A 19 2.89 18.32 -6.22
N ARG A 20 2.32 17.60 -5.25
CA ARG A 20 2.90 17.42 -3.90
C ARG A 20 2.91 15.97 -3.41
N PHE A 21 2.24 15.09 -4.12
CA PHE A 21 2.25 13.66 -3.84
C PHE A 21 2.35 12.90 -5.16
N ALA A 22 2.91 11.70 -5.10
CA ALA A 22 3.04 10.80 -6.24
C ALA A 22 2.53 9.43 -5.83
N LYS A 23 2.23 8.57 -6.80
CA LYS A 23 1.78 7.20 -6.54
C LYS A 23 2.58 6.22 -7.37
N TRP A 24 3.08 5.17 -6.73
CA TRP A 24 3.70 4.05 -7.43
C TRP A 24 3.02 2.74 -7.07
N ARG A 25 2.58 2.03 -8.10
CA ARG A 25 1.88 0.75 -8.00
C ARG A 25 2.81 -0.38 -8.43
N VAL A 26 2.96 -1.36 -7.56
CA VAL A 26 3.49 -2.68 -7.94
C VAL A 26 2.35 -3.69 -7.86
N VAL A 27 2.47 -4.79 -8.61
CA VAL A 27 1.42 -5.80 -8.71
C VAL A 27 1.99 -7.16 -8.40
N LEU A 28 1.35 -7.86 -7.48
CA LEU A 28 1.69 -9.20 -7.03
C LEU A 28 0.48 -10.09 -7.24
N LYS A 29 0.72 -11.33 -7.66
CA LYS A 29 -0.33 -12.32 -7.91
C LYS A 29 -0.29 -13.40 -6.85
N ILE A 30 -1.47 -13.83 -6.38
CA ILE A 30 -1.63 -15.01 -5.54
C ILE A 30 -1.72 -16.23 -6.46
N GLY A 31 -0.87 -17.22 -6.23
CA GLY A 31 -0.85 -18.47 -7.01
C GLY A 31 -0.45 -19.65 -6.14
N ALA A 32 -0.19 -20.82 -6.75
CA ALA A 32 0.23 -22.00 -5.99
C ALA A 32 1.57 -21.76 -5.25
N ASN A 33 2.53 -21.14 -5.93
CA ASN A 33 3.86 -20.78 -5.41
C ASN A 33 4.14 -19.27 -5.56
N GLU A 34 3.09 -18.45 -5.64
CA GLU A 34 3.16 -17.01 -5.88
C GLU A 34 2.43 -16.23 -4.78
N PRO A 35 2.92 -15.03 -4.42
CA PRO A 35 4.13 -14.39 -4.95
C PRO A 35 5.39 -15.06 -4.38
N SER A 36 6.41 -15.22 -5.24
CA SER A 36 7.71 -15.75 -4.82
C SER A 36 8.46 -14.73 -3.97
N GLU A 37 9.37 -15.18 -3.10
CA GLU A 37 10.20 -14.30 -2.27
C GLU A 37 10.97 -13.27 -3.12
N HIS A 38 11.49 -13.71 -4.28
CA HIS A 38 12.17 -12.82 -5.21
C HIS A 38 11.23 -11.74 -5.76
N SER A 39 9.99 -12.10 -6.11
CA SER A 39 8.99 -11.14 -6.58
C SER A 39 8.62 -10.13 -5.49
N ILE A 40 8.42 -10.58 -4.25
CA ILE A 40 8.16 -9.69 -3.12
C ILE A 40 9.34 -8.72 -2.95
N HIS A 41 10.57 -9.24 -2.88
CA HIS A 41 11.78 -8.45 -2.67
C HIS A 41 11.98 -7.37 -3.75
N GLU A 42 11.95 -7.74 -5.03
CA GLU A 42 12.18 -6.79 -6.12
C GLU A 42 11.11 -5.69 -6.16
N ASN A 43 9.85 -6.04 -5.87
CA ASN A 43 8.76 -5.09 -5.85
C ASN A 43 8.87 -4.11 -4.67
N THR A 44 9.16 -4.60 -3.46
CA THR A 44 9.28 -3.75 -2.27
C THR A 44 10.56 -2.90 -2.29
N TYR A 45 11.67 -3.45 -2.78
CA TYR A 45 12.92 -2.71 -2.99
C TYR A 45 12.72 -1.54 -3.94
N GLY A 46 12.01 -1.78 -5.04
CA GLY A 46 11.70 -0.72 -5.98
C GLY A 46 10.73 0.34 -5.47
N LEU A 47 9.72 -0.04 -4.66
CA LEU A 47 8.87 0.91 -3.94
C LEU A 47 9.69 1.80 -2.99
N ALA A 48 10.69 1.25 -2.31
CA ALA A 48 11.55 2.00 -1.42
C ALA A 48 12.43 3.01 -2.16
N ARG A 49 13.03 2.61 -3.29
CA ARG A 49 13.76 3.54 -4.18
C ARG A 49 12.88 4.66 -4.71
N TYR A 50 11.66 4.33 -5.13
CA TYR A 50 10.67 5.33 -5.53
C TYR A 50 10.37 6.32 -4.39
N ALA A 51 10.15 5.80 -3.17
CA ALA A 51 9.77 6.61 -2.02
C ALA A 51 10.86 7.61 -1.62
N VAL A 52 12.12 7.16 -1.54
CA VAL A 52 13.24 8.06 -1.20
C VAL A 52 13.42 9.14 -2.27
N THR A 53 13.38 8.79 -3.56
CA THR A 53 13.48 9.78 -4.64
C THR A 53 12.34 10.80 -4.60
N CYS A 54 11.11 10.38 -4.26
CA CYS A 54 10.00 11.31 -4.05
C CYS A 54 10.27 12.27 -2.90
N GLN A 55 10.72 11.76 -1.74
CA GLN A 55 10.99 12.59 -0.56
C GLN A 55 12.13 13.59 -0.81
N GLU A 56 13.20 13.19 -1.50
CA GLU A 56 14.30 14.07 -1.91
C GLU A 56 13.83 15.24 -2.80
N ASN A 57 12.70 15.08 -3.50
CA ASN A 57 12.11 16.09 -4.36
C ASN A 57 10.87 16.76 -3.75
N GLY A 58 10.64 16.59 -2.44
CA GLY A 58 9.54 17.25 -1.72
C GLY A 58 8.15 16.64 -1.95
N PHE A 59 8.07 15.42 -2.48
CA PHE A 59 6.82 14.69 -2.65
C PHE A 59 6.51 13.79 -1.46
N VAL A 60 5.22 13.67 -1.14
CA VAL A 60 4.68 12.59 -0.31
C VAL A 60 4.45 11.35 -1.20
N PRO A 61 5.24 10.26 -1.08
CA PRO A 61 4.99 9.04 -1.84
C PRO A 61 3.79 8.24 -1.30
N ILE A 62 2.87 7.90 -2.19
CA ILE A 62 1.86 6.85 -1.98
C ILE A 62 2.46 5.51 -2.42
N ILE A 63 2.58 4.59 -1.46
CA ILE A 63 3.11 3.23 -1.60
C ILE A 63 1.95 2.28 -1.86
N GLU A 64 1.86 1.70 -3.07
CA GLU A 64 0.74 0.83 -3.46
C GLU A 64 1.24 -0.58 -3.85
N PRO A 65 1.45 -1.47 -2.85
CA PRO A 65 1.74 -2.88 -3.09
C PRO A 65 0.45 -3.64 -3.40
N GLU A 66 0.04 -3.64 -4.66
CA GLU A 66 -1.21 -4.26 -5.06
C GLU A 66 -1.09 -5.79 -5.14
N ILE A 67 -2.00 -6.49 -4.46
CA ILE A 67 -2.17 -7.94 -4.54
C ILE A 67 -3.47 -8.18 -5.28
N LEU A 68 -3.36 -8.86 -6.41
CA LEU A 68 -4.49 -9.15 -7.28
C LEU A 68 -5.47 -10.11 -6.61
N VAL A 69 -6.76 -9.82 -6.80
CA VAL A 69 -7.88 -10.62 -6.30
C VAL A 69 -8.24 -11.78 -7.23
N ASP A 70 -7.50 -11.99 -8.31
CA ASP A 70 -7.79 -13.08 -9.27
C ASP A 70 -7.66 -14.48 -8.64
N ASP A 71 -8.26 -15.47 -9.32
CA ASP A 71 -8.28 -16.89 -9.00
C ASP A 71 -9.20 -17.27 -7.81
N SER A 72 -9.10 -18.52 -7.35
CA SER A 72 -10.00 -19.14 -6.36
C SER A 72 -9.38 -19.27 -4.97
N HIS A 73 -8.58 -18.30 -4.54
CA HIS A 73 -7.90 -18.34 -3.24
C HIS A 73 -8.85 -17.99 -2.09
N ASP A 74 -8.61 -18.57 -0.92
CA ASP A 74 -9.36 -18.21 0.29
C ASP A 74 -8.84 -16.89 0.91
N ILE A 75 -9.65 -16.34 1.80
CA ILE A 75 -9.36 -15.09 2.53
C ILE A 75 -8.11 -15.20 3.41
N LEU A 76 -7.83 -16.37 4.00
CA LEU A 76 -6.70 -16.57 4.91
C LEU A 76 -5.38 -16.52 4.15
N LYS A 77 -5.35 -17.10 2.95
CA LYS A 77 -4.23 -17.02 2.02
C LYS A 77 -3.98 -15.58 1.59
N CYS A 78 -5.03 -14.82 1.26
CA CYS A 78 -4.93 -13.40 0.96
C CYS A 78 -4.38 -12.61 2.15
N ALA A 79 -4.86 -12.89 3.36
CA ALA A 79 -4.38 -12.25 4.60
C ALA A 79 -2.89 -12.52 4.84
N ALA A 80 -2.46 -13.78 4.75
CA ALA A 80 -1.07 -14.18 4.98
C ALA A 80 -0.10 -13.60 3.94
N ILE A 81 -0.52 -13.54 2.66
CA ILE A 81 0.30 -12.92 1.61
C ILE A 81 0.35 -11.41 1.81
N THR A 82 -0.76 -10.78 2.17
CA THR A 82 -0.81 -9.34 2.49
C THR A 82 0.14 -8.99 3.63
N GLU A 83 0.12 -9.75 4.73
CA GLU A 83 1.02 -9.54 5.86
C GLU A 83 2.50 -9.63 5.43
N ARG A 84 2.87 -10.67 4.68
CA ARG A 84 4.24 -10.87 4.17
C ARG A 84 4.69 -9.71 3.28
N VAL A 85 3.84 -9.27 2.36
CA VAL A 85 4.14 -8.18 1.43
C VAL A 85 4.28 -6.84 2.15
N LEU A 86 3.37 -6.53 3.08
CA LEU A 86 3.43 -5.30 3.86
C LEU A 86 4.66 -5.27 4.77
N ALA A 87 4.97 -6.37 5.46
CA ALA A 87 6.18 -6.47 6.27
C ALA A 87 7.44 -6.24 5.44
N ALA A 88 7.54 -6.86 4.27
CA ALA A 88 8.65 -6.64 3.34
C ALA A 88 8.72 -5.20 2.80
N ALA A 89 7.56 -4.57 2.55
CA ALA A 89 7.49 -3.17 2.12
C ALA A 89 8.04 -2.24 3.20
N TYR A 90 7.57 -2.35 4.44
CA TYR A 90 8.05 -1.52 5.55
C TYR A 90 9.52 -1.76 5.88
N LYS A 91 9.98 -3.02 5.80
CA LYS A 91 11.41 -3.33 5.93
C LYS A 91 12.24 -2.62 4.87
N ALA A 92 11.84 -2.69 3.60
CA ALA A 92 12.54 -2.02 2.52
C ALA A 92 12.51 -0.49 2.67
N LEU A 93 11.37 0.10 3.06
CA LEU A 93 11.27 1.54 3.34
C LEU A 93 12.24 1.96 4.46
N SER A 94 12.32 1.16 5.53
CA SER A 94 13.23 1.39 6.65
C SER A 94 14.70 1.28 6.24
N ASP A 95 15.06 0.26 5.46
CA ASP A 95 16.43 0.04 4.96
C ASP A 95 16.91 1.16 4.04
N HIS A 96 15.98 1.84 3.36
CA HIS A 96 16.24 3.00 2.51
C HIS A 96 16.11 4.33 3.24
N HIS A 97 15.94 4.33 4.56
CA HIS A 97 15.82 5.52 5.39
C HIS A 97 14.66 6.46 4.97
N VAL A 98 13.56 5.89 4.48
CA VAL A 98 12.36 6.65 4.13
C VAL A 98 11.69 7.16 5.41
N ILE A 99 11.31 8.44 5.44
CA ILE A 99 10.58 9.05 6.54
C ILE A 99 9.13 8.57 6.48
N LEU A 100 8.74 7.61 7.32
CA LEU A 100 7.44 6.95 7.24
C LEU A 100 6.26 7.91 7.44
N GLU A 101 6.42 8.92 8.29
CA GLU A 101 5.44 10.00 8.54
C GLU A 101 5.17 10.84 7.29
N GLY A 102 6.12 10.85 6.35
CA GLY A 102 6.02 11.51 5.05
C GLY A 102 5.52 10.59 3.94
N THR A 103 4.87 9.47 4.25
CA THR A 103 4.35 8.50 3.26
C THR A 103 2.87 8.21 3.46
N LEU A 104 2.22 7.68 2.43
CA LEU A 104 0.88 7.11 2.52
C LEU A 104 0.92 5.66 2.02
N LEU A 105 0.24 4.75 2.71
CA LEU A 105 0.06 3.38 2.25
C LEU A 105 -1.29 3.27 1.53
N LYS A 106 -1.30 2.65 0.35
CA LYS A 106 -2.52 2.27 -0.37
C LYS A 106 -2.52 0.74 -0.56
N PRO A 107 -2.97 -0.02 0.45
CA PRO A 107 -3.02 -1.47 0.37
C PRO A 107 -4.31 -1.94 -0.30
N ASN A 108 -4.35 -3.25 -0.55
CA ASN A 108 -5.55 -3.97 -0.97
C ASN A 108 -6.45 -4.21 0.24
N MET A 109 -7.73 -4.43 -0.03
CA MET A 109 -8.58 -5.12 0.93
C MET A 109 -8.20 -6.60 0.92
N VAL A 110 -8.11 -7.20 2.12
CA VAL A 110 -8.04 -8.67 2.24
C VAL A 110 -9.40 -9.23 1.84
N THR A 111 -9.42 -10.01 0.77
CA THR A 111 -10.64 -10.59 0.20
C THR A 111 -10.38 -12.01 -0.32
N PRO A 112 -11.41 -12.87 -0.41
CA PRO A 112 -11.33 -14.08 -1.20
C PRO A 112 -11.09 -13.74 -2.68
N GLY A 113 -10.56 -14.70 -3.42
CA GLY A 113 -10.37 -14.55 -4.86
C GLY A 113 -11.69 -14.37 -5.60
N SER A 114 -11.64 -13.76 -6.78
CA SER A 114 -12.82 -13.45 -7.59
C SER A 114 -13.65 -14.69 -7.95
N ASP A 115 -12.97 -15.83 -8.06
CA ASP A 115 -13.58 -17.13 -8.42
C ASP A 115 -13.88 -18.00 -7.19
N ALA A 116 -13.65 -17.49 -5.97
CA ALA A 116 -13.99 -18.17 -4.74
C ALA A 116 -15.52 -18.12 -4.49
N PRO A 117 -16.11 -19.17 -3.88
CA PRO A 117 -17.50 -19.14 -3.47
C PRO A 117 -17.71 -18.05 -2.41
N LYS A 118 -18.65 -17.14 -2.65
CA LYS A 118 -18.91 -15.98 -1.78
C LYS A 118 -19.84 -16.37 -0.63
N SER A 119 -19.41 -16.18 0.62
CA SER A 119 -20.29 -16.30 1.80
C SER A 119 -20.42 -14.96 2.56
N GLU A 120 -21.55 -14.73 3.23
CA GLU A 120 -21.79 -13.50 4.01
C GLU A 120 -20.86 -13.37 5.23
N GLU A 121 -20.36 -14.50 5.76
CA GLU A 121 -19.46 -14.55 6.91
C GLU A 121 -18.06 -14.00 6.57
N GLU A 122 -17.62 -14.14 5.32
CA GLU A 122 -16.34 -13.62 4.83
C GLU A 122 -16.25 -12.09 4.84
N ALA A 123 -17.38 -11.38 4.72
CA ALA A 123 -17.39 -9.91 4.68
C ALA A 123 -16.90 -9.28 5.99
N ASN A 124 -17.24 -9.87 7.14
CA ASN A 124 -16.80 -9.38 8.45
C ASN A 124 -15.32 -9.73 8.72
N VAL A 125 -14.85 -10.87 8.20
CA VAL A 125 -13.44 -11.27 8.33
C VAL A 125 -12.55 -10.37 7.46
N ASN A 126 -13.00 -9.99 6.26
CA ASN A 126 -12.29 -9.09 5.33
C ASN A 126 -11.85 -7.79 6.01
N LEU A 127 -12.78 -7.15 6.74
CA LEU A 127 -12.53 -5.87 7.40
C LEU A 127 -11.53 -6.01 8.54
N ASN A 128 -11.72 -7.01 9.41
CA ASN A 128 -10.84 -7.21 10.57
C ASN A 128 -9.43 -7.61 10.17
N ALA A 129 -9.28 -8.51 9.19
CA ALA A 129 -7.97 -8.94 8.68
C ALA A 129 -7.22 -7.77 8.01
N THR A 130 -7.93 -6.95 7.24
CA THR A 130 -7.33 -5.75 6.62
C THR A 130 -6.82 -4.79 7.69
N ILE A 131 -7.64 -4.47 8.70
CA ILE A 131 -7.26 -3.56 9.79
C ILE A 131 -6.07 -4.10 10.59
N GLN A 132 -6.07 -5.39 10.95
CA GLN A 132 -4.98 -5.98 11.72
C GLN A 132 -3.66 -5.92 10.94
N ASN A 133 -3.66 -6.25 9.65
CA ASN A 133 -2.46 -6.27 8.82
C ASN A 133 -1.91 -4.86 8.55
N THR A 134 -2.77 -3.85 8.45
CA THR A 134 -2.33 -2.46 8.26
C THR A 134 -1.91 -1.79 9.57
N THR A 135 -2.52 -2.13 10.70
CA THR A 135 -2.22 -1.48 12.00
C THR A 135 -0.94 -2.02 12.62
N THR A 136 -0.70 -3.34 12.52
CA THR A 136 0.52 -3.98 13.03
C THR A 136 1.78 -3.54 12.29
N THR A 137 1.64 -3.17 11.01
CA THR A 137 2.76 -2.74 10.18
C THR A 137 3.02 -1.23 10.21
N THR A 138 2.06 -0.41 10.69
CA THR A 138 2.17 1.06 10.73
C THR A 138 2.54 1.65 12.10
N THR A 139 2.55 0.89 13.20
CA THR A 139 2.72 1.46 14.55
C THR A 139 4.02 1.04 15.26
N PRO A 140 4.94 2.00 15.49
CA PRO A 140 5.86 1.96 16.61
C PRO A 140 5.59 3.14 17.56
N SER A 141 4.37 3.29 18.11
CA SER A 141 4.17 3.93 19.42
C SER A 141 2.77 3.65 19.98
N SER A 142 2.73 3.11 21.19
CA SER A 142 1.51 3.04 22.00
C SER A 142 1.36 4.36 22.76
N SER A 143 0.23 5.05 22.61
CA SER A 143 -0.53 5.64 23.73
C SER A 143 -1.66 6.53 23.19
N MET A 144 -2.90 6.07 23.38
CA MET A 144 -4.11 6.85 23.70
C MET A 144 -5.34 6.00 23.37
N GLN A 145 -5.64 5.04 24.25
CA GLN A 145 -7.00 4.54 24.38
C GLN A 145 -7.63 5.18 25.61
N HIS A 146 -8.43 6.22 25.40
CA HIS A 146 -9.58 6.41 26.25
C HIS A 146 -10.77 6.98 25.47
N ASN A 147 -11.80 6.14 25.40
CA ASN A 147 -13.22 6.48 25.28
C ASN A 147 -13.85 6.60 23.87
N ARG A 148 -14.52 5.49 23.51
CA ARG A 148 -15.75 5.33 22.67
C ARG A 148 -15.63 5.27 21.13
N SER A 149 -16.04 4.08 20.65
CA SER A 149 -16.49 3.67 19.30
C SER A 149 -15.70 4.19 18.09
N SER A 150 -14.50 3.63 17.88
CA SER A 150 -13.66 3.93 16.72
C SER A 150 -13.73 2.81 15.67
N VAL A 151 -14.86 2.70 14.98
CA VAL A 151 -14.87 2.13 13.61
C VAL A 151 -14.69 3.21 12.53
N ASP A 152 -14.78 4.50 12.92
CA ASP A 152 -14.79 5.63 11.98
C ASP A 152 -13.41 6.27 11.75
N SER A 153 -12.40 6.03 12.60
CA SER A 153 -11.12 6.73 12.50
C SER A 153 -10.15 6.16 11.45
N PHE A 154 -10.31 4.89 11.02
CA PHE A 154 -9.46 4.28 9.99
C PHE A 154 -10.04 4.42 8.57
N ALA A 155 -11.35 4.58 8.42
CA ALA A 155 -11.97 4.92 7.14
C ALA A 155 -11.60 6.33 6.65
N PHE A 156 -11.11 7.20 7.53
CA PHE A 156 -10.76 8.58 7.20
C PHE A 156 -9.55 8.68 6.25
N ALA A 157 -8.61 7.72 6.28
CA ALA A 157 -7.49 7.69 5.34
C ALA A 157 -7.95 7.26 3.92
N GLN A 158 -8.88 6.30 3.82
CA GLN A 158 -9.39 5.80 2.54
C GLN A 158 -10.31 6.83 1.83
N VAL A 159 -11.15 7.54 2.61
CA VAL A 159 -12.13 8.50 2.09
C VAL A 159 -11.47 9.84 1.73
N THR A 160 -10.49 10.31 2.51
CA THR A 160 -9.82 11.60 2.23
C THR A 160 -8.92 11.51 1.00
N VAL A 161 -8.28 10.36 0.76
CA VAL A 161 -7.44 10.15 -0.44
C VAL A 161 -8.29 9.93 -1.70
N SER A 162 -9.44 9.24 -1.60
CA SER A 162 -10.35 9.05 -2.76
C SER A 162 -10.98 10.36 -3.23
N LEU A 163 -11.33 11.27 -2.32
CA LEU A 163 -11.89 12.58 -2.67
C LEU A 163 -10.83 13.52 -3.29
N LEU A 164 -9.55 13.37 -2.91
CA LEU A 164 -8.43 14.08 -3.54
C LEU A 164 -8.05 13.48 -4.91
N LEU A 165 -8.10 12.15 -5.05
CA LEU A 165 -7.81 11.43 -6.30
C LEU A 165 -8.87 11.67 -7.39
N LEU A 166 -10.14 11.93 -7.02
CA LEU A 166 -11.18 12.35 -7.97
C LEU A 166 -10.91 13.70 -8.65
N ARG A 167 -9.96 14.50 -8.15
CA ARG A 167 -9.46 15.72 -8.82
C ARG A 167 -8.11 15.53 -9.53
N ALA A 168 -7.47 14.39 -9.37
CA ALA A 168 -6.16 14.09 -9.96
C ALA A 168 -6.26 13.11 -11.16
N ASN A 169 -7.38 13.13 -11.88
CA ASN A 169 -7.50 12.50 -13.20
C ASN A 169 -6.70 13.31 -14.24
N SER A 170 -5.38 13.28 -14.12
CA SER A 170 -4.36 13.58 -15.14
C SER A 170 -3.03 13.69 -14.41
N VAL A 171 -2.29 12.59 -14.32
CA VAL A 171 -0.85 12.44 -14.65
C VAL A 171 -0.53 11.00 -14.27
N VAL A 172 -0.78 10.09 -15.22
CA VAL A 172 -0.15 8.77 -15.22
C VAL A 172 1.29 9.00 -15.65
N ALA A 173 2.26 8.58 -14.82
CA ALA A 173 3.68 8.58 -15.14
C ALA A 173 4.21 7.15 -15.21
#